data_AF-A0ABD2KHH4-F1
#
_entry.id   AF-A0ABD2KHH4-F1
#
_cell.length_a   1.000
_cell.length_b   1.000
_cell.length_c   1.000
_cell.angle_alpha   90.00
_cell.angle_beta   90.00
_cell.angle_gamma   90.00
#
_symmetry.space_group_name_H-M   'P 1'
#
loop_
_entity.id
_entity.type
_entity.pdbx_description
1 polymer ?
#
loop_
_entity_poly.entity_id
_entity_poly.type
_entity_poly.pdbx_seq_one_letter_code
_entity_poly.pdbx_strand_id
1 'polypeptide(L)'
;MAEASSNGTEIHGIAIFAAYAMAFLELGTFIPTIPILAFCASIIYKTSILHRNLKGILLAQLFGIMMNLWPRAFMLIDQIFVAKNIFLLPPNFISGASTAALIFNNMAGHVLIVERICATVYVDTYENYRSWAFTALWLLITKLLRNSSAVLPFEETAAQPLDTDGRPISERIQQEKQDKEAYFKQLASAWGDNRS
;
A
#
# COMPACT_ATOMS: atom_id res chain seq x y z
N MET A 1 -9.76 22.53 -34.88
CA MET A 1 -10.52 22.00 -33.72
C MET A 1 -10.80 20.50 -33.78
N ALA A 2 -10.86 19.85 -34.96
CA ALA A 2 -11.03 18.40 -35.05
C ALA A 2 -9.76 17.57 -34.71
N GLU A 3 -8.55 18.09 -34.95
CA GLU A 3 -7.30 17.37 -34.66
C GLU A 3 -7.02 17.15 -33.16
N ALA A 4 -7.42 18.10 -32.30
CA ALA A 4 -7.21 17.97 -30.85
C ALA A 4 -8.06 16.83 -30.24
N SER A 5 -9.19 16.48 -30.86
CA SER A 5 -10.05 15.38 -30.41
C SER A 5 -9.49 14.00 -30.80
N SER A 6 -8.74 13.91 -31.90
CA SER A 6 -8.15 12.64 -32.39
C SER A 6 -6.98 12.19 -31.51
N ASN A 7 -6.12 13.14 -31.13
CA ASN A 7 -4.95 12.83 -30.29
C ASN A 7 -5.36 12.35 -28.89
N GLY A 8 -6.48 12.86 -28.34
CA GLY A 8 -6.99 12.44 -27.03
C GLY A 8 -7.45 10.98 -26.99
N THR A 9 -8.08 10.49 -28.07
CA THR A 9 -8.54 9.10 -28.15
C THR A 9 -7.40 8.09 -28.31
N GLU A 10 -6.33 8.46 -29.01
CA GLU A 10 -5.15 7.59 -29.18
C GLU A 10 -4.37 7.46 -27.88
N ILE A 11 -4.14 8.56 -27.17
CA ILE A 11 -3.46 8.56 -25.86
C ILE A 11 -4.23 7.69 -24.85
N HIS A 12 -5.56 7.77 -24.85
CA HIS A 12 -6.38 6.96 -23.95
C HIS A 12 -6.26 5.46 -24.26
N GLY A 13 -6.25 5.07 -25.55
CA GLY A 13 -6.08 3.68 -25.96
C GLY A 13 -4.74 3.08 -25.53
N ILE A 14 -3.65 3.84 -25.69
CA ILE A 14 -2.30 3.42 -25.27
C ILE A 14 -2.24 3.23 -23.75
N ALA A 15 -2.83 4.16 -22.97
CA ALA A 15 -2.84 4.07 -21.52
C ALA A 15 -3.59 2.83 -21.00
N ILE A 16 -4.74 2.51 -21.61
CA ILE A 16 -5.49 1.29 -21.27
C ILE A 16 -4.64 0.05 -21.57
N PHE A 17 -4.06 -0.04 -22.76
CA PHE A 17 -3.24 -1.17 -23.15
C PHE A 17 -2.04 -1.38 -22.20
N ALA A 18 -1.33 -0.30 -21.86
CA ALA A 18 -0.22 -0.35 -20.91
C ALA A 18 -0.66 -0.84 -19.52
N ALA A 19 -1.82 -0.38 -19.03
CA ALA A 19 -2.37 -0.81 -17.75
C ALA A 19 -2.69 -2.32 -17.73
N TYR A 20 -3.30 -2.85 -18.80
CA TYR A 20 -3.53 -4.30 -18.94
C TYR A 20 -2.20 -5.07 -18.99
N ALA A 21 -1.24 -4.62 -19.79
CA ALA A 21 0.07 -5.28 -19.89
C ALA A 21 0.80 -5.35 -18.54
N MET A 22 0.79 -4.25 -17.78
CA MET A 22 1.38 -4.20 -16.44
C MET A 22 0.64 -5.13 -15.46
N ALA A 23 -0.69 -5.16 -15.50
CA ALA A 23 -1.49 -6.05 -14.66
C ALA A 23 -1.22 -7.54 -14.95
N PHE A 24 -1.08 -7.92 -16.24
CA PHE A 24 -0.69 -9.27 -16.63
C PHE A 24 0.74 -9.62 -16.24
N LEU A 25 1.68 -8.67 -16.36
CA LEU A 25 3.06 -8.86 -15.89
C LEU A 25 3.08 -9.08 -14.37
N GLU A 26 2.38 -8.26 -13.60
CA GLU A 26 2.30 -8.41 -12.14
C GLU A 26 1.67 -9.77 -11.76
N LEU A 27 0.55 -10.14 -12.38
CA LEU A 27 -0.06 -11.45 -12.18
C LEU A 27 0.88 -12.61 -12.55
N GLY A 28 1.65 -12.44 -13.65
CA GLY A 28 2.66 -13.38 -14.09
C GLY A 28 3.78 -13.58 -13.07
N THR A 29 4.16 -12.55 -12.31
CA THR A 29 5.15 -12.68 -11.23
C THR A 29 4.65 -13.49 -10.03
N PHE A 30 3.34 -13.58 -9.81
CA PHE A 30 2.79 -14.35 -8.69
C PHE A 30 2.92 -15.86 -8.86
N ILE A 31 2.82 -16.35 -10.11
CA ILE A 31 2.91 -17.78 -10.44
C ILE A 31 4.23 -18.40 -9.95
N PRO A 32 5.42 -17.85 -10.23
CA PRO A 32 6.68 -18.39 -9.70
C PRO A 32 6.91 -18.02 -8.23
N THR A 33 6.33 -16.93 -7.73
CA THR A 33 6.55 -16.49 -6.35
C THR A 33 5.97 -17.48 -5.32
N ILE A 34 4.77 -18.02 -5.57
CA ILE A 34 4.14 -19.00 -4.67
C ILE A 34 4.99 -20.25 -4.44
N PRO A 35 5.48 -20.98 -5.46
CA PRO A 35 6.32 -22.16 -5.25
C PRO A 35 7.67 -21.81 -4.64
N ILE A 36 8.25 -20.63 -4.95
CA ILE A 36 9.47 -20.15 -4.29
C ILE A 36 9.22 -19.96 -2.79
N LEU A 37 8.13 -19.31 -2.39
CA LEU A 37 7.79 -19.11 -0.98
C LEU A 37 7.54 -20.45 -0.26
N ALA A 38 6.83 -21.38 -0.90
CA ALA A 38 6.59 -22.71 -0.35
C ALA A 38 7.90 -23.51 -0.19
N PHE A 39 8.81 -23.39 -1.16
CA PHE A 39 10.14 -23.99 -1.09
C PHE A 39 10.98 -23.38 0.04
N CYS A 40 11.01 -22.05 0.18
CA CYS A 40 11.67 -21.36 1.28
C CYS A 40 11.09 -21.78 2.64
N ALA A 41 9.77 -21.83 2.78
CA ALA A 41 9.11 -22.29 4.01
C ALA A 41 9.52 -23.73 4.34
N SER A 42 9.57 -24.61 3.33
CA SER A 42 9.97 -26.00 3.49
C SER A 42 11.43 -26.14 3.96
N ILE A 43 12.36 -25.35 3.41
CA ILE A 43 13.75 -25.31 3.85
C ILE A 43 13.81 -24.85 5.31
N ILE A 44 13.22 -23.70 5.63
CA ILE A 44 13.27 -23.12 6.99
C ILE A 44 12.71 -24.09 8.03
N TYR A 45 11.61 -24.78 7.69
CA TYR A 45 11.01 -25.77 8.57
C TYR A 45 11.94 -26.96 8.82
N LYS A 46 12.54 -27.51 7.75
CA LYS A 46 13.39 -28.71 7.81
C LYS A 46 14.79 -28.45 8.40
N THR A 47 15.35 -27.24 8.26
CA THR A 47 16.71 -26.95 8.71
C THR A 47 16.82 -27.07 10.23
N SER A 48 17.56 -28.06 10.75
CA SER A 48 17.81 -28.20 12.20
C SER A 48 18.81 -27.19 12.75
N ILE A 49 19.67 -26.63 11.91
CA ILE A 49 20.73 -25.68 12.27
C ILE A 49 20.17 -24.34 12.74
N LEU A 50 18.95 -23.98 12.30
CA LEU A 50 18.39 -22.68 12.55
C LEU A 50 17.75 -22.61 13.94
N HIS A 51 18.17 -21.63 14.75
CA HIS A 51 17.60 -21.40 16.08
C HIS A 51 16.08 -21.19 16.00
N ARG A 52 15.35 -21.66 17.03
CA ARG A 52 13.88 -21.68 17.04
C ARG A 52 13.27 -20.27 16.88
N ASN A 53 13.89 -19.26 17.48
CA ASN A 53 13.44 -17.86 17.36
C ASN A 53 13.60 -17.36 15.93
N LEU A 54 14.75 -17.62 15.29
CA LEU A 54 15.03 -17.21 13.93
C LEU A 54 14.09 -17.90 12.91
N LYS A 55 13.77 -19.19 13.12
CA LYS A 55 12.73 -19.88 12.33
C LYS A 55 11.39 -19.14 12.39
N GLY A 56 10.98 -18.74 13.60
CA GLY A 56 9.75 -17.99 13.81
C GLY A 56 9.72 -16.68 13.03
N ILE A 57 10.82 -15.91 13.07
CA ILE A 57 10.92 -14.63 12.36
C ILE A 57 10.88 -14.83 10.84
N LEU A 58 11.61 -15.80 10.31
CA LEU A 58 11.61 -16.07 8.87
C LEU A 58 10.25 -16.59 8.38
N LEU A 59 9.59 -17.46 9.14
CA LEU A 59 8.24 -17.92 8.82
C LEU A 59 7.22 -16.78 8.91
N ALA A 60 7.35 -15.89 9.89
CA ALA A 60 6.54 -14.69 9.99
C ALA A 60 6.75 -13.80 8.74
N GLN A 61 8.00 -13.56 8.33
CA GLN A 61 8.29 -12.77 7.12
C GLN A 61 7.69 -13.39 5.85
N LEU A 62 7.79 -14.72 5.69
CA LEU A 62 7.12 -15.42 4.57
C LEU A 62 5.60 -15.25 4.63
N PHE A 63 5.02 -15.35 5.82
CA PHE A 63 3.59 -15.11 6.01
C PHE A 63 3.19 -13.67 5.66
N GLY A 64 3.99 -12.67 6.04
CA GLY A 64 3.76 -11.27 5.68
C GLY A 64 3.84 -11.03 4.16
N ILE A 65 4.77 -11.69 3.47
CA ILE A 65 4.83 -11.66 2.01
C ILE A 65 3.56 -12.28 1.41
N MET A 66 3.11 -13.43 1.91
CA MET A 66 1.86 -14.05 1.48
C MET A 66 0.65 -13.13 1.70
N MET A 67 0.55 -12.51 2.89
CA MET A 67 -0.52 -11.55 3.19
C MET A 67 -0.56 -10.36 2.24
N ASN A 68 0.58 -9.95 1.67
CA ASN A 68 0.63 -8.88 0.68
C ASN A 68 0.25 -9.37 -0.74
N LEU A 69 0.70 -10.58 -1.10
CA LEU A 69 0.48 -11.15 -2.44
C LEU A 69 -0.97 -11.52 -2.70
N TRP A 70 -1.64 -12.14 -1.72
CA TRP A 70 -3.00 -12.66 -1.91
C TRP A 70 -4.04 -11.58 -2.23
N PRO A 71 -4.17 -10.49 -1.45
CA PRO A 71 -5.14 -9.43 -1.75
C PRO A 71 -4.88 -8.77 -3.11
N ARG A 72 -3.61 -8.57 -3.47
CA ARG A 72 -3.22 -8.02 -4.77
C ARG A 72 -3.56 -8.96 -5.93
N ALA A 73 -3.28 -10.25 -5.78
CA ALA A 73 -3.63 -11.24 -6.80
C ALA A 73 -5.15 -11.30 -7.03
N PHE A 74 -5.94 -11.34 -5.96
CA PHE A 74 -7.40 -11.31 -6.07
C PHE A 74 -7.91 -10.04 -6.72
N MET A 75 -7.37 -8.88 -6.35
CA MET A 75 -7.71 -7.59 -6.94
C MET A 75 -7.45 -7.56 -8.45
N LEU A 76 -6.27 -7.99 -8.89
CA LEU A 76 -5.91 -8.00 -10.30
C LEU A 76 -6.79 -8.98 -11.10
N ILE A 77 -7.09 -10.14 -10.53
CA ILE A 77 -8.00 -11.11 -11.16
C ILE A 77 -9.40 -10.50 -11.31
N ASP A 78 -9.93 -9.87 -10.26
CA ASP A 78 -11.24 -9.22 -10.29
C ASP A 78 -11.30 -8.08 -11.32
N GLN A 79 -10.28 -7.22 -11.35
CA GLN A 79 -10.18 -6.09 -12.29
C GLN A 79 -10.08 -6.55 -13.76
N ILE A 80 -9.29 -7.59 -14.04
CA ILE A 80 -9.08 -8.11 -15.40
C ILE A 80 -10.32 -8.87 -15.89
N PHE A 81 -10.87 -9.78 -15.08
CA PHE A 81 -11.87 -10.75 -15.54
C PHE A 81 -13.32 -10.36 -15.22
N VAL A 82 -13.59 -9.69 -14.09
CA VAL A 82 -14.95 -9.41 -13.61
C VAL A 82 -15.36 -7.98 -13.94
N ALA A 83 -14.64 -6.99 -13.43
CA ALA A 83 -15.03 -5.59 -13.56
C ALA A 83 -14.74 -5.01 -14.96
N LYS A 84 -13.80 -5.61 -15.70
CA LYS A 84 -13.27 -5.09 -16.99
C LYS A 84 -12.88 -3.60 -16.92
N ASN A 85 -12.51 -3.14 -15.73
CA ASN A 85 -12.17 -1.76 -15.45
C ASN A 85 -11.00 -1.72 -14.47
N ILE A 86 -9.80 -1.56 -15.01
CA ILE A 86 -8.55 -1.54 -14.23
C ILE A 86 -8.44 -0.28 -13.36
N PHE A 87 -9.14 0.80 -13.73
CA PHE A 87 -9.10 2.06 -12.99
C PHE A 87 -10.05 2.07 -11.78
N LEU A 88 -10.82 0.99 -11.56
CA LEU A 88 -11.65 0.88 -10.37
C LEU A 88 -10.74 0.75 -9.14
N LEU A 89 -10.81 1.71 -8.23
CA LEU A 89 -10.07 1.66 -6.98
C LEU A 89 -10.39 0.36 -6.23
N PRO A 90 -9.37 -0.27 -5.62
CA PRO A 90 -9.60 -1.44 -4.81
C PRO A 90 -10.55 -1.13 -3.65
N PRO A 91 -11.38 -2.10 -3.23
CA PRO A 91 -12.10 -2.02 -1.98
C PRO A 91 -11.17 -1.62 -0.83
N ASN A 92 -11.63 -0.72 0.05
CA ASN A 92 -10.85 -0.20 1.18
C ASN A 92 -10.20 -1.30 2.03
N PHE A 93 -10.86 -2.46 2.15
CA PHE A 93 -10.32 -3.62 2.86
C PHE A 93 -9.05 -4.19 2.22
N ILE A 94 -8.98 -4.28 0.88
CA ILE A 94 -7.82 -4.79 0.16
C ILE A 94 -6.64 -3.83 0.32
N SER A 95 -6.88 -2.53 0.15
CA SER A 95 -5.86 -1.50 0.39
C SER A 95 -5.33 -1.55 1.83
N GLY A 96 -6.23 -1.65 2.81
CA GLY A 96 -5.86 -1.80 4.21
C GLY A 96 -5.05 -3.06 4.50
N ALA A 97 -5.41 -4.20 3.89
CA ALA A 97 -4.69 -5.46 4.04
C ALA A 97 -3.27 -5.38 3.44
N SER A 98 -3.11 -4.79 2.25
CA SER A 98 -1.79 -4.58 1.64
C SER A 98 -0.92 -3.64 2.46
N THR A 99 -1.46 -2.53 2.97
CA THR A 99 -0.71 -1.62 3.85
C THR A 99 -0.31 -2.31 5.16
N ALA A 100 -1.21 -3.08 5.77
CA ALA A 100 -0.90 -3.85 6.98
C ALA A 100 0.21 -4.88 6.73
N ALA A 101 0.18 -5.58 5.59
CA ALA A 101 1.21 -6.54 5.22
C ALA A 101 2.57 -5.87 4.98
N LEU A 102 2.61 -4.68 4.36
CA LEU A 102 3.83 -3.90 4.15
C LEU A 102 4.44 -3.45 5.48
N ILE A 103 3.62 -2.90 6.39
CA ILE A 103 4.06 -2.53 7.73
C ILE A 103 4.62 -3.77 8.44
N PHE A 104 3.89 -4.87 8.44
CA PHE A 104 4.29 -6.11 9.07
C PHE A 104 5.65 -6.63 8.53
N ASN A 105 5.86 -6.64 7.22
CA ASN A 105 7.12 -7.06 6.61
C ASN A 105 8.29 -6.14 7.00
N ASN A 106 8.07 -4.83 7.02
CA ASN A 106 9.08 -3.87 7.46
C ASN A 106 9.47 -4.12 8.93
N MET A 107 8.49 -4.36 9.80
CA MET A 107 8.73 -4.70 11.21
C MET A 107 9.51 -6.02 11.34
N ALA A 108 9.12 -7.06 10.61
CA ALA A 108 9.79 -8.36 10.64
C ALA A 108 11.27 -8.24 10.23
N GLY A 109 11.59 -7.41 9.24
CA GLY A 109 12.97 -7.12 8.84
C GLY A 109 13.79 -6.46 9.95
N HIS A 110 13.22 -5.49 10.67
CA HIS A 110 13.90 -4.83 11.79
C HIS A 110 14.15 -5.81 12.93
N VAL A 111 13.18 -6.66 13.22
CA VAL A 111 13.32 -7.69 14.26
C VAL A 111 14.41 -8.69 13.91
N LEU A 112 14.55 -9.07 12.65
CA LEU A 112 15.64 -9.92 12.18
C LEU A 112 17.01 -9.26 12.44
N ILE A 113 17.16 -7.97 12.12
CA ILE A 113 18.41 -7.24 12.37
C ILE A 113 18.73 -7.22 13.88
N VAL A 114 17.75 -6.93 14.72
CA VAL A 114 17.93 -6.90 16.18
C VAL A 114 18.27 -8.28 16.72
N GLU A 115 17.64 -9.35 16.22
CA GLU A 115 17.97 -10.73 16.59
C GLU A 115 19.44 -11.04 16.28
N ARG A 116 19.94 -10.63 15.11
CA ARG A 116 21.33 -10.82 14.71
C ARG A 116 22.31 -10.02 15.57
N ILE A 117 21.96 -8.78 15.94
CA ILE A 117 22.77 -7.97 16.85
C ILE A 117 22.83 -8.64 18.24
N CYS A 118 21.70 -9.09 18.77
CA CYS A 118 21.67 -9.79 20.06
C CYS A 118 22.46 -11.09 20.04
N ALA A 119 22.34 -11.89 18.98
CA ALA A 119 23.08 -13.13 18.82
C ALA A 119 24.61 -12.90 18.72
N THR A 120 25.04 -11.78 18.13
CA THR A 120 26.47 -11.43 18.02
C THR A 120 27.04 -10.82 19.29
N VAL A 121 26.26 -10.02 20.01
CA VAL A 121 26.71 -9.37 21.26
C VAL A 121 26.70 -10.34 22.45
N TYR A 122 25.71 -11.23 22.52
CA TYR A 122 25.49 -12.09 23.70
C TYR A 122 25.71 -13.58 23.39
N VAL A 123 26.76 -13.93 22.64
CA VAL A 123 27.03 -15.32 22.19
C VAL A 123 26.89 -16.35 23.31
N ASP A 124 27.46 -16.06 24.49
CA ASP A 124 27.51 -17.02 25.60
C ASP A 124 26.19 -17.16 26.38
N THR A 125 25.31 -16.15 26.32
CA THR A 125 24.06 -16.12 27.09
C THR A 125 22.83 -16.27 26.20
N TYR A 126 22.98 -16.18 24.88
CA TYR A 126 21.90 -16.13 23.92
C TYR A 126 20.99 -17.37 24.01
N GLU A 127 21.55 -18.56 24.18
CA GLU A 127 20.77 -19.81 24.28
C GLU A 127 19.86 -19.86 25.51
N ASN A 128 20.21 -19.13 26.58
CA ASN A 128 19.44 -19.09 27.82
C ASN A 128 18.29 -18.07 27.80
N TYR A 129 18.33 -17.07 26.90
CA TYR A 129 17.26 -16.08 26.78
C TYR A 129 16.11 -16.62 25.94
N ARG A 130 15.27 -17.41 26.61
CA ARG A 130 14.06 -18.02 26.07
C ARG A 130 13.03 -16.95 25.65
N SER A 131 12.45 -17.16 24.47
CA SER A 131 11.44 -16.43 23.66
C SER A 131 10.62 -15.25 24.22
N TRP A 132 10.39 -15.11 25.53
CA TRP A 132 9.47 -14.10 26.07
C TRP A 132 10.06 -12.68 26.07
N ALA A 133 11.37 -12.54 26.34
CA ALA A 133 12.07 -11.26 26.19
C ALA A 133 11.99 -10.76 24.75
N PHE A 134 11.95 -11.69 23.78
CA PHE A 134 11.81 -11.38 22.37
C PHE A 134 10.40 -10.90 22.03
N THR A 135 9.36 -11.51 22.60
CA THR A 135 7.96 -11.01 22.48
C THR A 135 7.78 -9.65 23.16
N ALA A 136 8.42 -9.41 24.30
CA ALA A 136 8.39 -8.11 24.96
C ALA A 136 9.09 -7.02 24.13
N LEU A 137 10.26 -7.35 23.56
CA LEU A 137 10.98 -6.50 22.62
C LEU A 137 10.16 -6.23 21.35
N TRP A 138 9.44 -7.25 20.86
CA TRP A 138 8.50 -7.14 19.75
C TRP A 138 7.36 -6.15 20.04
N LEU A 139 6.75 -6.23 21.22
CA LEU A 139 5.70 -5.29 21.66
C LEU A 139 6.24 -3.87 21.86
N LEU A 140 7.49 -3.72 22.32
CA LEU A 140 8.14 -2.43 22.48
C LEU A 140 8.41 -1.75 21.13
N ILE A 141 8.99 -2.50 20.17
CA ILE A 141 9.30 -2.02 18.82
C ILE A 141 8.02 -1.64 18.09
N THR A 142 6.98 -2.48 18.16
CA THR A 142 5.67 -2.17 17.53
C THR A 142 5.02 -0.94 18.14
N LYS A 143 5.13 -0.74 19.46
CA LYS A 143 4.63 0.47 20.12
C LYS A 143 5.42 1.72 19.72
N LEU A 144 6.74 1.64 19.65
CA LEU A 144 7.61 2.74 19.20
C LEU A 144 7.34 3.11 17.74
N LEU A 145 7.23 2.12 16.86
CA LEU A 145 6.99 2.36 15.43
C LEU A 145 5.58 2.86 15.14
N ARG A 146 4.58 2.45 15.93
CA ARG A 146 3.23 3.04 15.88
C ARG A 146 3.23 4.50 16.31
N ASN A 147 3.98 4.84 17.35
CA ASN A 147 4.08 6.22 17.83
C ASN A 147 4.87 7.10 16.85
N SER A 148 5.91 6.57 16.19
CA SER A 148 6.66 7.34 15.18
C SER A 148 5.91 7.50 13.86
N SER A 149 5.09 6.52 13.47
CA SER A 149 4.21 6.63 12.29
C SER A 149 3.01 7.55 12.52
N ALA A 150 2.63 7.83 13.77
CA ALA A 150 1.68 8.89 14.09
C ALA A 150 2.30 10.31 14.00
N VAL A 151 3.62 10.42 14.00
CA VAL A 151 4.37 11.70 13.92
C VAL A 151 4.73 12.07 12.48
N LEU A 152 4.63 11.14 11.54
CA LEU A 152 4.65 11.47 10.12
C LEU A 152 3.21 11.51 9.64
N PRO A 153 2.55 12.68 9.57
CA PRO A 153 1.56 12.83 8.52
C PRO A 153 2.33 12.45 7.25
N PHE A 154 1.95 11.34 6.64
CA PHE A 154 2.33 11.06 5.28
C PHE A 154 1.60 12.14 4.48
N GLU A 155 2.18 13.33 4.49
CA GLU A 155 1.87 14.41 3.60
C GLU A 155 2.32 13.85 2.26
N GLU A 156 1.38 13.17 1.63
CA GLU A 156 1.42 12.73 0.27
C GLU A 156 1.67 14.00 -0.55
N THR A 157 2.93 14.39 -0.67
CA THR A 157 3.45 15.21 -1.76
C THR A 157 3.46 14.35 -3.03
N ALA A 158 2.39 13.56 -3.24
CA ALA A 158 1.93 13.28 -4.57
C ALA A 158 1.70 14.66 -5.18
N ALA A 159 2.50 14.97 -6.21
CA ALA A 159 2.26 16.11 -7.07
C ALA A 159 0.76 16.18 -7.32
N GLN A 160 0.10 17.20 -6.76
CA GLN A 160 -1.34 17.35 -6.93
C GLN A 160 -1.60 17.34 -8.43
N PRO A 161 -2.54 16.53 -8.93
CA PRO A 161 -2.78 16.47 -10.36
C PRO A 161 -3.04 17.90 -10.84
N LEU A 162 -2.22 18.32 -11.78
CA LEU A 162 -2.29 19.65 -12.37
C LEU A 162 -3.40 19.61 -13.42
N ASP A 163 -4.17 20.68 -13.51
CA ASP A 163 -5.08 20.88 -14.63
C ASP A 163 -4.29 21.10 -15.93
N THR A 164 -4.99 21.21 -17.05
CA THR A 164 -4.38 21.48 -18.36
C THR A 164 -3.58 22.79 -18.43
N ASP A 165 -3.76 23.67 -17.45
CA ASP A 165 -3.08 24.97 -17.34
C ASP A 165 -1.91 24.93 -16.35
N GLY A 166 -1.59 23.77 -15.77
CA GLY A 166 -0.51 23.62 -14.80
C GLY A 166 -0.85 24.15 -13.40
N ARG A 167 -2.14 24.22 -13.03
CA ARG A 167 -2.59 24.62 -11.69
C ARG A 167 -3.06 23.41 -10.88
N PRO A 168 -2.85 23.37 -9.56
CA PRO A 168 -3.31 22.27 -8.73
C PRO A 168 -4.84 22.15 -8.81
N ILE A 169 -5.37 20.95 -9.09
CA ILE A 169 -6.83 20.73 -9.18
C ILE A 169 -7.57 21.13 -7.88
N SER A 170 -6.88 21.14 -6.74
CA SER A 170 -7.43 21.60 -5.46
C SER A 170 -7.86 23.07 -5.47
N GLU A 171 -7.10 23.94 -6.17
CA GLU A 171 -7.44 25.37 -6.32
C GLU A 171 -8.70 25.55 -7.16
N ARG A 172 -8.84 24.76 -8.25
CA ARG A 172 -10.02 24.81 -9.11
C ARG A 172 -11.29 24.38 -8.37
N ILE A 173 -11.21 23.34 -7.55
CA ILE A 173 -12.34 22.87 -6.73
C ILE A 173 -12.74 23.91 -5.67
N GLN A 174 -11.75 24.55 -5.04
CA GLN A 174 -12.04 25.63 -4.08
C GLN A 174 -12.67 26.86 -4.75
N GLN A 175 -12.17 27.24 -5.92
CA GLN A 175 -12.71 28.36 -6.67
C GLN A 175 -14.14 28.09 -7.16
N GLU A 176 -14.42 26.90 -7.68
CA GLU A 176 -15.78 26.51 -8.08
C GLU A 176 -16.76 26.52 -6.89
N LYS A 177 -16.28 26.15 -5.69
CA LYS A 177 -17.08 26.20 -4.46
C LYS A 177 -17.37 27.64 -4.05
N GLN A 178 -16.38 28.53 -4.11
CA GLN A 178 -16.58 29.96 -3.82
C GLN A 178 -17.52 30.64 -4.81
N ASP A 179 -17.38 30.33 -6.10
CA ASP A 179 -18.24 30.88 -7.16
C ASP A 179 -19.70 30.42 -6.99
N LYS A 180 -19.91 29.14 -6.64
CA LYS A 180 -21.24 28.61 -6.30
C LYS A 180 -21.82 29.32 -5.08
N GLU A 181 -21.04 29.50 -4.01
CA GLU A 181 -21.51 30.22 -2.82
C GLU A 181 -21.87 31.68 -3.12
N ALA A 182 -21.08 32.36 -3.95
CA ALA A 182 -21.37 33.72 -4.40
C ALA A 182 -22.66 33.77 -5.23
N TYR A 183 -22.83 32.82 -6.16
CA TYR A 183 -24.05 32.69 -6.96
C TYR A 183 -25.29 32.45 -6.08
N PHE A 184 -25.21 31.54 -5.10
CA PHE A 184 -26.33 31.28 -4.19
C PHE A 184 -26.66 32.50 -3.32
N LYS A 185 -25.67 33.28 -2.88
CA LYS A 185 -25.91 34.54 -2.16
C LYS A 185 -26.63 35.57 -3.03
N GLN A 186 -26.24 35.71 -4.30
CA GLN A 186 -26.93 36.60 -5.25
C GLN A 186 -28.37 36.13 -5.49
N LEU A 187 -28.58 34.83 -5.71
CA LEU A 187 -29.91 34.27 -5.91
C LEU A 187 -30.82 34.50 -4.70
N ALA A 188 -30.28 34.32 -3.48
CA ALA A 188 -31.00 34.57 -2.24
C ALA A 188 -31.38 36.05 -2.08
N SER A 189 -30.50 36.99 -2.46
CA SER A 189 -30.82 38.42 -2.43
C SER A 189 -31.91 38.81 -3.44
N ALA A 190 -31.85 38.29 -4.66
CA ALA A 190 -32.85 38.55 -5.70
C ALA A 190 -34.24 37.98 -5.35
N TRP A 191 -34.29 36.89 -4.58
CA TRP A 191 -35.55 36.33 -4.06
C TRP A 191 -36.08 37.06 -2.83
N GLY A 192 -35.20 37.73 -2.05
CA GLY A 192 -35.59 38.54 -0.90
C GLY A 192 -36.28 39.85 -1.28
N ASP A 193 -35.81 40.51 -2.35
CA ASP A 193 -36.35 41.80 -2.82
C ASP A 193 -37.71 41.69 -3.52
N ASN A 194 -38.14 40.48 -3.91
CA ASN A 194 -39.42 40.25 -4.61
C ASN A 194 -40.60 39.93 -3.66
N ARG A 195 -40.40 40.09 -2.34
CA ARG A 195 -41.43 39.88 -1.29
C ARG A 195 -41.87 41.17 -0.56
N SER A 196 -41.44 42.35 -1.02
CA SER A 196 -41.94 43.65 -0.53
C SER A 196 -43.13 44.13 -1.35
#